data_AF-A0AAV0CR90-F1
#
_entry.id   AF-A0AAV0CR90-F1
#
_cell.length_a   1.000
_cell.length_b   1.000
_cell.length_c   1.000
_cell.angle_alpha   90.00
_cell.angle_beta   90.00
_cell.angle_gamma   90.00
#
_symmetry.space_group_name_H-M   'P 1'
#
loop_
_entity.id
_entity.type
_entity.pdbx_description
1 polymer ?
#
loop_
_entity_poly.entity_id
_entity_poly.type
_entity_poly.pdbx_seq_one_letter_code
_entity_poly.pdbx_strand_id
1 'polypeptide(L)' 'MRPKVYLFGDSITEFSFENGGWGAALANHFRCTADVVLRGYSGYNTRWALRILDKAAFPAEECAGSPPLAVTVFF' A
#
# COMPACT_ATOMS: atom_id res chain seq x y z
N MET A 1 -5.45 -17.45 -3.50
CA MET A 1 -4.88 -16.19 -2.97
C MET A 1 -5.95 -15.11 -3.07
N ARG A 2 -6.08 -14.23 -2.08
CA ARG A 2 -6.97 -13.06 -2.19
C ARG A 2 -6.28 -11.98 -3.04
N PRO A 3 -7.03 -11.21 -3.84
CA PRO A 3 -6.47 -10.05 -4.54
C PRO A 3 -5.94 -9.02 -3.54
N LYS A 4 -4.90 -8.27 -3.92
CA LYS A 4 -4.24 -7.29 -3.07
C LYS A 4 -4.44 -5.86 -3.56
N VAL A 5 -4.76 -4.96 -2.66
CA VAL A 5 -4.78 -3.51 -2.89
C VAL A 5 -3.64 -2.89 -2.09
N TYR A 6 -2.69 -2.22 -2.75
CA TYR A 6 -1.57 -1.59 -2.06
C TYR A 6 -1.81 -0.10 -1.86
N LEU A 7 -1.54 0.39 -0.65
CA LEU A 7 -1.52 1.81 -0.34
C LEU A 7 -0.06 2.28 -0.30
N PHE A 8 0.41 2.93 -1.37
CA PHE A 8 1.79 3.37 -1.49
C PHE A 8 1.91 4.88 -1.34
N GLY A 9 2.83 5.34 -0.49
CA GLY A 9 2.95 6.77 -0.26
C GLY A 9 3.83 7.21 0.88
N ASP A 10 3.60 8.44 1.32
CA ASP A 10 4.32 9.10 2.40
C ASP A 10 3.58 8.99 3.76
N SER A 11 3.76 9.99 4.63
CA SER A 11 3.07 10.18 5.90
C SER A 11 1.54 10.11 5.80
N ILE A 12 0.92 10.63 4.73
CA ILE A 12 -0.53 10.57 4.51
C ILE A 12 -1.00 9.12 4.39
N THR A 13 -0.17 8.30 3.74
CA THR A 13 -0.45 6.87 3.56
C THR A 13 -0.12 6.08 4.82
N GLU A 14 1.01 6.35 5.48
CA GLU A 14 1.40 5.66 6.73
C GLU A 14 0.34 5.83 7.82
N PHE A 15 -0.12 7.06 8.05
CA PHE A 15 -1.12 7.37 9.06
C PHE A 15 -2.56 7.06 8.63
N SER A 16 -2.76 6.54 7.41
CA SER A 16 -4.10 6.13 6.94
C SER A 16 -4.71 4.97 7.73
N PHE A 17 -3.90 4.22 8.47
CA PHE A 17 -4.34 3.11 9.32
C PHE A 17 -4.54 3.49 10.80
N GLU A 18 -4.33 4.77 11.15
CA GLU A 18 -4.69 5.25 12.48
C GLU A 18 -6.20 5.15 12.73
N ASN A 19 -6.62 5.33 13.98
CA ASN A 19 -8.03 5.23 14.35
C ASN A 19 -8.89 6.23 13.56
N GLY A 20 -9.88 5.72 12.82
CA GLY A 20 -10.72 6.53 11.92
C GLY A 20 -10.08 6.90 10.59
N GLY A 21 -8.87 6.42 10.32
CA GLY A 21 -8.15 6.64 9.07
C GLY A 21 -8.79 5.91 7.88
N TRP A 22 -8.60 6.48 6.69
CA TRP A 22 -9.22 5.99 5.46
C TRP A 22 -8.67 4.62 5.02
N GLY A 23 -7.40 4.31 5.31
CA GLY A 23 -6.79 3.02 5.02
C GLY A 23 -7.38 1.91 5.88
N ALA A 24 -7.63 2.17 7.16
CA ALA A 24 -8.35 1.26 8.04
C ALA A 24 -9.81 1.05 7.59
N ALA A 25 -10.50 2.12 7.18
CA ALA A 25 -11.85 2.03 6.63
C ALA A 25 -11.90 1.18 5.35
N LEU A 26 -10.91 1.33 4.48
CA LEU A 26 -10.77 0.54 3.25
C LEU A 26 -10.53 -0.94 3.55
N ALA A 27 -9.63 -1.25 4.50
CA ALA A 27 -9.36 -2.62 4.94
C ALA A 27 -10.61 -3.29 5.52
N ASN A 28 -11.41 -2.55 6.31
CA ASN A 28 -12.68 -3.06 6.82
C ASN A 28 -13.72 -3.25 5.71
N HIS A 29 -13.77 -2.36 4.72
CA HIS A 29 -14.68 -2.49 3.57
C HIS A 29 -14.40 -3.76 2.76
N PHE A 30 -13.13 -4.04 2.48
CA PHE A 30 -12.70 -5.24 1.74
C PHE A 30 -12.42 -6.46 2.62
N ARG A 31 -12.93 -6.47 3.85
CA ARG A 31 -12.73 -7.60 4.77
C ARG A 31 -13.13 -8.92 4.10
N CYS A 32 -12.23 -9.89 4.17
CA CYS A 32 -12.38 -11.23 3.59
C CYS A 32 -12.49 -11.30 2.05
N THR A 33 -12.49 -10.18 1.32
CA THR A 33 -12.57 -10.15 -0.15
C THR A 33 -11.25 -9.76 -0.81
N ALA A 34 -10.51 -8.80 -0.22
CA ALA A 34 -9.17 -8.42 -0.67
C ALA A 34 -8.27 -8.09 0.52
N ASP A 35 -6.96 -8.26 0.35
CA ASP A 35 -5.98 -7.85 1.33
C ASP A 35 -5.57 -6.40 1.04
N VAL A 36 -5.74 -5.49 2.01
CA VAL A 36 -5.26 -4.11 1.91
C VAL A 36 -3.88 -4.04 2.55
N VAL A 37 -2.87 -3.73 1.74
CA VAL A 37 -1.46 -3.78 2.11
C VAL A 37 -0.89 -2.37 2.24
N LEU A 38 -0.44 -2.01 3.44
CA LEU A 38 0.16 -0.70 3.70
C LEU A 38 1.63 -0.66 3.24
N ARG A 39 1.97 0.39 2.48
CA ARG A 39 3.32 0.77 2.02
C ARG A 39 3.50 2.29 2.15
N GLY A 40 3.16 2.83 3.32
CA GLY A 40 3.42 4.22 3.68
C GLY A 40 4.81 4.39 4.27
N TYR A 41 5.50 5.45 3.87
CA TYR A 41 6.87 5.77 4.29
C TYR A 41 6.94 7.25 4.69
N SER A 42 6.65 7.57 5.95
CA SER A 42 6.64 8.93 6.46
C SER A 42 7.99 9.62 6.24
N GLY A 43 7.93 10.87 5.78
CA GLY A 43 9.11 11.65 5.39
C GLY A 43 9.66 11.35 3.99
N TYR A 44 9.06 10.41 3.24
CA TYR A 44 9.49 10.11 1.87
C TYR A 44 8.73 11.00 0.88
N ASN A 45 9.46 11.65 -0.01
CA ASN A 45 8.88 12.25 -1.21
C ASN A 45 9.03 11.29 -2.40
N THR A 46 8.52 11.69 -3.56
CA THR A 46 8.56 10.89 -4.80
C THR A 46 9.98 10.51 -5.24
N ARG A 47 11.02 11.29 -4.90
CA ARG A 47 12.42 10.92 -5.22
C ARG A 47 12.89 9.72 -4.42
N TRP A 48 12.49 9.64 -3.15
CA TRP A 48 12.77 8.48 -2.30
C TRP A 48 11.93 7.28 -2.72
N ALA A 49 10.66 7.49 -3.06
CA ALA A 49 9.75 6.47 -3.56
C ALA A 49 10.31 5.67 -4.74
N LEU A 50 10.86 6.38 -5.74
CA LEU A 50 11.46 5.73 -6.92
C LEU A 50 12.65 4.84 -6.58
N ARG A 51 13.39 5.13 -5.50
CA ARG A 51 14.54 4.32 -5.08
C ARG A 51 14.13 3.01 -4.41
N ILE A 52 12.93 2.97 -3.85
CA ILE A 52 12.43 1.83 -3.07
C ILE A 52 11.39 1.00 -3.82
N LEU A 53 10.97 1.44 -5.00
CA LEU A 53 9.85 0.87 -5.76
C LEU A 53 10.00 -0.64 -5.96
N ASP A 54 11.12 -1.06 -6.57
CA ASP A 54 11.33 -2.47 -6.96
C ASP A 54 11.85 -3.34 -5.80
N LYS A 55 12.37 -2.72 -4.74
CA LYS A 55 13.07 -3.43 -3.65
C LYS A 55 12.24 -3.59 -2.39
N ALA A 56 11.49 -2.56 -2.02
CA ALA A 56 10.79 -2.51 -0.74
C ALA A 56 9.28 -2.33 -0.90
N ALA A 57 8.83 -1.57 -1.90
CA ALA A 57 7.41 -1.29 -2.08
C ALA A 57 6.68 -2.47 -2.76
N PHE A 58 7.25 -3.02 -3.85
CA PHE A 58 6.67 -4.09 -4.65
C PHE A 58 7.70 -5.17 -4.99
N PRO A 59 8.16 -5.98 -4.01
CA PRO A 59 9.14 -7.02 -4.27
C PRO A 59 8.60 -8.03 -5.30
N ALA A 60 9.44 -8.37 -6.29
CA ALA A 60 9.04 -9.19 -7.44
C ALA A 60 8.40 -10.53 -7.04
N GLU A 61 8.86 -11.14 -5.95
CA GLU A 61 8.33 -12.42 -5.44
C GLU A 61 6.89 -12.31 -4.95
N GLU A 62 6.52 -11.14 -4.40
CA GLU A 62 5.16 -10.87 -3.93
C GLU A 62 4.20 -10.56 -5.09
N CYS A 63 4.72 -10.03 -6.20
CA CYS A 63 3.96 -9.65 -7.39
C CYS A 63 3.91 -10.75 -8.47
N ALA A 64 4.87 -11.69 -8.49
CA ALA A 64 5.02 -12.69 -9.55
C ALA A 64 3.86 -13.70 -9.65
N GLY A 65 3.16 -13.97 -8.54
CA GLY A 65 2.04 -14.92 -8.49
C GLY A 65 0.65 -14.29 -8.45
N SER A 66 0.56 -13.00 -8.13
CA SER A 66 -0.71 -12.28 -8.02
C SER A 66 -0.45 -10.79 -8.21
N PRO A 67 -0.71 -10.23 -9.41
CA PRO A 67 -0.52 -8.81 -9.63
C PRO A 67 -1.45 -8.01 -8.70
N PRO A 68 -1.05 -6.79 -8.29
CA PRO A 68 -1.93 -5.89 -7.57
C PRO A 68 -3.27 -5.70 -8.28
N LEU A 69 -4.38 -5.80 -7.55
CA LEU A 69 -5.70 -5.42 -8.05
C LEU A 69 -5.78 -3.90 -8.26
N ALA A 70 -5.21 -3.15 -7.32
CA ALA A 70 -5.09 -1.70 -7.38
C ALA A 70 -3.91 -1.21 -6.53
N VAL A 71 -3.40 -0.03 -6.86
CA VAL A 71 -2.38 0.68 -6.09
C VAL A 71 -2.81 2.14 -5.97
N THR A 72 -2.88 2.66 -4.75
CA THR A 72 -3.02 4.12 -4.52
C THR A 72 -1.64 4.73 -4.38
N VAL A 73 -1.48 5.98 -4.82
CA VAL A 73 -0.21 6.72 -4.76
C VAL A 73 -0.48 8.11 -4.15
N PHE A 74 -0.02 8.34 -2.92
CA PHE A 74 -0.15 9.63 -2.22
C PHE A 74 1.18 10.04 -1.56
N PHE A 75 1.73 11.19 -1.95
CA PHE A 75 3.02 11.73 -1.48
C PHE A 75 2.91 13.22 -1.17
#